data_AF-A0A3C7VXL2-F1
#
_entry.id   AF-A0A3C7VXL2-F1
#
_cell.length_a   1.000
_cell.length_b   1.000
_cell.length_c   1.000
_cell.angle_alpha   90.00
_cell.angle_beta   90.00
_cell.angle_gamma   90.00
#
_symmetry.space_group_name_H-M   'P 1'
#
loop_
_entity.id
_entity.type
_entity.pdbx_description
1 polymer ?
#
loop_
_entity_poly.entity_id
_entity_poly.type
_entity_poly.pdbx_seq_one_letter_code
_entity_poly.pdbx_strand_id
1 'polypeptide(L)'
;MSPMSAEASVVRSYLDWMVSVPWSKRSRVKHDLKRAQEILDADHYGLEEVKERIVEYLAVQKRVRKIKGPVLCLVGPPGVGKTSLGESLARATNRKFVRMAL
;
A
#
# COMPACT_ATOMS: atom_id res chain seq x y z
N MET A 1 15.12 40.32 1.77
CA MET A 1 13.70 39.92 1.76
C MET A 1 13.31 39.64 3.20
N SER A 2 12.32 40.34 3.76
CA SER A 2 12.03 40.25 5.20
C SER A 2 11.54 38.84 5.55
N PRO A 3 12.16 38.13 6.52
CA PRO A 3 11.87 36.72 6.81
C PRO A 3 10.45 36.44 7.33
N MET A 4 9.66 37.48 7.64
CA MET A 4 8.27 37.40 8.06
C MET A 4 7.23 37.75 6.96
N SER A 5 7.64 37.84 5.69
CA SER A 5 6.67 38.04 4.60
C SER A 5 5.76 36.82 4.42
N ALA A 6 4.45 37.04 4.27
CA ALA A 6 3.47 35.98 4.01
C ALA A 6 3.82 35.19 2.73
N GLU A 7 4.35 35.86 1.70
CA GLU A 7 4.81 35.23 0.46
C GLU A 7 5.98 34.27 0.68
N ALA A 8 6.91 34.65 1.56
CA ALA A 8 8.07 33.81 1.89
C ALA A 8 7.64 32.53 2.62
N SER A 9 6.58 32.58 3.42
CA SER A 9 6.03 31.41 4.13
C SER A 9 5.36 30.39 3.19
N VAL A 10 4.63 30.88 2.18
CA VAL A 10 3.98 30.05 1.16
C VAL A 10 5.03 29.36 0.30
N VAL A 11 6.02 30.10 -0.19
CA VAL A 11 7.10 29.54 -1.02
C VAL A 11 7.93 28.52 -0.22
N ARG A 12 8.27 28.81 1.04
CA ARG A 12 8.97 27.85 1.90
C ARG A 12 8.17 26.56 2.07
N SER A 13 6.88 26.68 2.40
CA SER A 13 6.00 25.52 2.56
C SER A 13 5.96 24.69 1.27
N TYR A 14 5.85 25.33 0.11
CA TYR A 14 5.87 24.64 -1.18
C TYR A 14 7.18 23.88 -1.43
N LEU A 15 8.33 24.50 -1.14
CA LEU A 15 9.63 23.84 -1.22
C LEU A 15 9.70 22.64 -0.25
N ASP A 16 9.20 22.77 0.97
CA ASP A 16 9.17 21.69 1.96
C ASP A 16 8.31 20.51 1.46
N TRP A 17 7.14 20.78 0.87
CA TRP A 17 6.32 19.76 0.22
C TRP A 17 7.10 19.04 -0.88
N MET A 18 7.74 19.77 -1.79
CA MET A 18 8.50 19.17 -2.90
C MET A 18 9.67 18.33 -2.41
N VAL A 19 10.38 18.74 -1.36
CA VAL A 19 11.50 17.98 -0.79
C VAL A 19 11.02 16.72 -0.06
N SER A 20 9.83 16.76 0.55
CA SER A 20 9.25 15.62 1.28
C SER A 20 8.79 14.46 0.38
N VAL A 21 8.48 14.73 -0.88
CA VAL A 21 7.98 13.73 -1.84
C VAL A 21 9.11 12.76 -2.25
N PRO A 22 8.88 11.43 -2.22
CA PRO A 22 9.91 10.46 -2.60
C PRO A 22 10.05 10.34 -4.12
N TRP A 23 10.90 11.18 -4.73
CA TRP A 23 11.13 11.19 -6.20
C TRP A 23 11.77 9.90 -6.73
N SER A 24 12.84 9.42 -6.08
CA SER A 24 13.62 8.25 -6.52
C SER A 24 13.54 7.06 -5.56
N LYS A 25 13.19 7.32 -4.29
CA LYS A 25 13.18 6.30 -3.23
C LYS A 25 11.99 5.35 -3.41
N ARG A 26 12.28 4.06 -3.62
CA ARG A 26 11.27 3.00 -3.75
C ARG A 26 11.56 1.84 -2.80
N SER A 27 10.51 1.23 -2.28
CA SER A 27 10.62 0.02 -1.47
C SER A 27 10.93 -1.19 -2.35
N ARG A 28 11.83 -2.07 -1.90
CA ARG A 28 12.10 -3.35 -2.59
C ARG A 28 10.89 -4.27 -2.43
N VAL A 29 10.17 -4.49 -3.52
CA VAL A 29 8.98 -5.36 -3.53
C VAL A 29 9.40 -6.82 -3.47
N LYS A 30 8.75 -7.61 -2.61
CA LYS A 30 8.88 -9.07 -2.58
C LYS A 30 7.76 -9.70 -3.40
N HIS A 31 8.11 -10.65 -4.26
CA HIS A 31 7.19 -11.37 -5.15
C HIS A 31 7.10 -12.87 -4.80
N ASP A 32 7.20 -13.17 -3.51
CA ASP A 32 7.10 -14.52 -2.99
C ASP A 32 5.64 -14.81 -2.59
N LEU A 33 5.01 -15.71 -3.35
CA LEU A 33 3.61 -16.08 -3.15
C LEU A 33 3.42 -17.00 -1.94
N LYS A 34 4.39 -17.87 -1.65
CA LYS A 34 4.30 -18.78 -0.49
C LYS A 34 4.33 -17.99 0.80
N ARG A 35 5.30 -17.08 0.91
CA ARG A 35 5.38 -16.14 2.01
C ARG A 35 4.13 -15.27 2.14
N ALA A 36 3.53 -14.85 1.04
CA ALA A 36 2.31 -14.04 1.08
C ALA A 36 1.14 -14.84 1.67
N GLN A 37 0.97 -16.10 1.26
CA GLN A 37 -0.03 -17.01 1.81
C GLN A 37 0.21 -17.25 3.31
N GLU A 38 1.44 -17.59 3.72
CA GLU A 38 1.81 -17.81 5.12
C GLU A 38 1.47 -16.61 6.02
N ILE A 39 1.73 -15.39 5.55
CA ILE A 39 1.41 -14.17 6.31
C ILE A 39 -0.11 -13.95 6.39
N LEU A 40 -0.83 -14.19 5.30
CA LEU A 40 -2.29 -14.06 5.28
C LEU A 40 -2.95 -15.09 6.21
N ASP A 41 -2.42 -16.31 6.26
CA ASP A 41 -2.91 -17.40 7.13
C ASP A 41 -2.58 -17.17 8.60
N ALA A 42 -1.41 -16.60 8.88
CA ALA A 42 -1.03 -16.27 10.25
C ALA A 42 -1.84 -15.10 10.82
N ASP A 43 -2.14 -14.08 10.00
CA ASP A 43 -2.84 -12.88 10.45
C ASP A 43 -4.38 -13.04 10.43
N HIS A 44 -4.93 -13.92 9.58
CA HIS A 44 -6.38 -14.05 9.37
C HIS A 44 -6.82 -15.51 9.41
N TYR A 45 -7.73 -15.85 10.32
CA TYR A 45 -8.33 -17.18 10.38
C TYR A 45 -9.46 -17.32 9.33
N GLY A 46 -9.49 -18.45 8.60
CA GLY A 46 -10.46 -18.72 7.55
C GLY A 46 -10.26 -17.83 6.31
N LEU A 47 -11.36 -17.40 5.67
CA LEU A 47 -11.34 -16.54 4.47
C LEU A 47 -10.58 -17.16 3.28
N GLU A 48 -10.62 -18.48 3.13
CA GLU A 48 -9.86 -19.21 2.10
C GLU A 48 -10.09 -18.65 0.69
N GLU A 49 -11.34 -18.43 0.29
CA GLU A 49 -11.67 -17.86 -1.03
C GLU A 49 -11.09 -16.45 -1.24
N VAL A 50 -11.07 -15.63 -0.19
CA VAL A 50 -10.55 -14.25 -0.26
C VAL A 50 -9.03 -14.27 -0.33
N LYS A 51 -8.37 -15.10 0.46
CA LYS A 51 -6.91 -15.27 0.45
C LYS A 51 -6.44 -15.81 -0.89
N GLU A 52 -7.13 -16.82 -1.44
CA GLU A 52 -6.84 -17.38 -2.75
C GLU A 52 -6.90 -16.30 -3.84
N ARG A 53 -7.97 -15.48 -3.85
CA ARG A 53 -8.08 -14.33 -4.77
C ARG A 53 -6.96 -13.30 -4.62
N ILE A 54 -6.52 -13.03 -3.39
CA ILE A 54 -5.40 -12.12 -3.14
C ILE A 54 -4.10 -12.70 -3.72
N VAL A 55 -3.86 -14.00 -3.54
CA VAL A 55 -2.66 -14.66 -4.07
C VAL A 55 -2.68 -14.73 -5.60
N GLU A 56 -3.83 -14.98 -6.22
CA GLU A 56 -4.00 -14.88 -7.68
C GLU A 56 -3.67 -13.48 -8.20
N TYR A 57 -4.16 -12.44 -7.53
CA TYR A 57 -3.86 -11.05 -7.88
C TYR A 57 -2.34 -10.78 -7.81
N LEU A 58 -1.67 -11.26 -6.77
CA LEU A 58 -0.21 -11.15 -6.64
C LEU A 58 0.53 -11.97 -7.70
N ALA A 59 0.01 -13.12 -8.10
CA ALA A 59 0.59 -13.95 -9.15
C ALA A 59 0.53 -13.27 -10.52
N VAL A 60 -0.57 -12.60 -10.83
CA VAL A 60 -0.69 -11.74 -12.03
C VAL A 60 0.29 -10.57 -11.93
N GLN A 61 0.36 -9.89 -10.79
CA GLN A 61 1.27 -8.76 -10.56
C GLN A 61 2.74 -9.16 -10.70
N LYS A 62 3.11 -10.40 -10.36
CA LYS A 62 4.47 -10.94 -10.54
C LYS A 62 4.87 -11.08 -12.01
N ARG A 63 3.91 -11.38 -12.91
CA ARG A 63 4.17 -11.55 -14.35
C ARG A 63 4.19 -10.22 -15.10
N VAL A 64 3.41 -9.23 -14.67
CA VAL A 64 3.25 -7.97 -15.40
C VAL A 64 4.16 -6.87 -14.83
N ARG A 65 5.07 -6.31 -15.64
CA ARG A 65 6.00 -5.23 -15.22
C ARG A 65 5.34 -3.89 -14.89
N LYS A 66 4.17 -3.62 -15.45
CA LYS A 66 3.36 -2.41 -15.16
C LYS A 66 1.94 -2.84 -14.81
N ILE A 67 1.46 -2.44 -13.64
CA ILE A 67 0.08 -2.67 -13.23
C ILE A 67 -0.81 -1.75 -14.07
N LYS A 68 -1.33 -2.28 -15.18
CA LYS A 68 -2.48 -1.73 -15.92
C LYS A 68 -3.78 -2.46 -15.53
N GLY A 69 -3.77 -3.15 -14.38
CA GLY A 69 -4.87 -3.99 -13.92
C GLY A 69 -5.76 -3.30 -12.89
N PRO A 70 -6.94 -3.87 -12.62
CA PRO A 70 -7.88 -3.35 -11.63
C PRO A 70 -7.29 -3.28 -10.22
N VAL A 71 -7.73 -2.31 -9.43
CA VAL A 71 -7.40 -2.19 -8.01
C VAL A 71 -8.23 -3.20 -7.23
N LEU A 72 -7.62 -3.89 -6.27
CA LEU A 72 -8.34 -4.84 -5.40
C LEU A 72 -9.29 -4.07 -4.48
N CYS A 73 -10.58 -4.41 -4.52
CA CYS A 73 -11.60 -3.87 -3.62
C CYS A 73 -12.10 -4.97 -2.68
N LEU A 74 -12.05 -4.72 -1.37
CA LEU A 74 -12.55 -5.63 -0.34
C LEU A 74 -13.92 -5.11 0.15
N VAL A 75 -14.98 -5.90 -0.03
CA VAL A 75 -16.36 -5.53 0.32
C VAL A 75 -16.90 -6.48 1.37
N GLY A 76 -17.67 -5.95 2.32
CA GLY A 76 -18.35 -6.74 3.36
C GLY A 76 -18.82 -5.89 4.54
N PRO A 77 -19.48 -6.48 5.55
CA PRO A 77 -19.95 -5.76 6.74
C PRO A 77 -18.80 -5.18 7.58
N PRO A 78 -19.05 -4.23 8.49
CA PRO A 78 -18.03 -3.72 9.41
C PRO A 78 -17.47 -4.85 10.30
N GLY A 79 -16.20 -4.75 10.70
CA GLY A 79 -15.57 -5.72 11.61
C GLY A 79 -14.93 -6.95 10.96
N VAL A 80 -15.13 -7.20 9.65
CA VAL A 80 -14.59 -8.39 8.96
C VAL A 80 -13.08 -8.34 8.61
N GLY A 81 -12.31 -7.41 9.19
CA GLY A 81 -10.85 -7.39 9.01
C GLY A 81 -10.33 -6.79 7.69
N LYS A 82 -11.14 -6.12 6.87
CA LYS A 82 -10.71 -5.51 5.58
C LYS A 82 -9.44 -4.64 5.69
N THR A 83 -9.36 -3.78 6.70
CA THR A 83 -8.18 -2.91 6.90
C THR A 83 -6.95 -3.74 7.29
N SER A 84 -7.14 -4.73 8.16
CA SER A 84 -6.07 -5.63 8.60
C SER A 84 -5.55 -6.51 7.45
N LEU A 85 -6.42 -6.97 6.54
CA LEU A 85 -6.03 -7.66 5.30
C LEU A 85 -5.11 -6.78 4.43
N GLY A 86 -5.41 -5.48 4.33
CA GLY A 86 -4.56 -4.52 3.64
C GLY A 86 -3.17 -4.36 4.28
N GLU A 87 -3.10 -4.36 5.62
CA GLU A 87 -1.85 -4.31 6.36
C GLU A 87 -1.01 -5.59 6.17
N SER A 88 -1.64 -6.76 6.24
CA SER A 88 -0.99 -8.05 5.97
C SER A 88 -0.46 -8.13 4.55
N LEU A 89 -1.21 -7.62 3.57
CA LEU A 89 -0.78 -7.56 2.17
C LEU A 89 0.43 -6.63 1.96
N ALA A 90 0.45 -5.47 2.63
CA ALA A 90 1.59 -4.57 2.62
C ALA A 90 2.83 -5.23 3.25
N ARG A 91 2.65 -5.96 4.35
CA ARG A 91 3.71 -6.74 5.02
C ARG A 91 4.25 -7.86 4.14
N ALA A 92 3.38 -8.59 3.47
CA ALA A 92 3.72 -9.67 2.54
C ALA A 92 4.56 -9.17 1.35
N THR A 93 4.14 -8.05 0.75
CA THR A 93 4.82 -7.46 -0.42
C THR A 93 6.01 -6.56 -0.07
N ASN A 94 6.29 -6.36 1.22
CA ASN A 94 7.32 -5.46 1.74
C ASN A 94 7.13 -4.00 1.27
N ARG A 95 5.89 -3.51 1.34
CA ARG A 95 5.51 -2.14 1.00
C ARG A 95 5.09 -1.40 2.27
N LYS A 96 5.26 -0.07 2.27
CA LYS A 96 4.75 0.77 3.36
C LYS A 96 3.23 0.81 3.28
N PHE A 97 2.57 0.53 4.39
CA PHE A 97 1.13 0.66 4.51
C PHE A 97 0.76 2.13 4.82
N VAL A 98 -0.24 2.65 4.13
CA VAL A 98 -0.83 3.97 4.39
C VAL A 98 -2.34 3.81 4.31
N ARG A 99 -3.04 4.22 5.36
CA ARG A 99 -4.50 4.28 5.40
C ARG A 99 -4.92 5.73 5.19
N MET A 100 -5.78 5.97 4.21
CA MET A 100 -6.39 7.27 3.96
C MET A 100 -7.90 7.11 4.08
N ALA A 101 -8.52 7.91 4.95
CA ALA A 101 -9.96 8.06 5.03
C ALA A 101 -10.28 9.49 4.55
N LEU A 102 -11.19 9.60 3.59
CA LEU A 102 -11.70 10.85 3.03
C LEU A 102 -13.07 11.14 3.63
#